data_AF-A0A2V7LKP4-F1
#
_entry.id   AF-A0A2V7LKP4-F1
#
_cell.length_a   1.000
_cell.length_b   1.000
_cell.length_c   1.000
_cell.angle_alpha   90.00
_cell.angle_beta   90.00
_cell.angle_gamma   90.00
#
_symmetry.space_group_name_H-M   'P 1'
#
loop_
_entity.id
_entity.type
_entity.pdbx_description
1 polymer ?
#
loop_
_entity_poly.entity_id
_entity_poly.type
_entity_poly.pdbx_seq_one_letter_code
_entity_poly.pdbx_strand_id
1 'polypeptide(L)'
;MSDAGLQFDRAERTAPSGGAICAFCKQPISSTYYEINGQVTCQRCRGQVLAAWNRGSPGRRFAKALGLGAAAAAVGAAVYFGIEALTGYEFGLVAIVVGLLVGGAVRKGSSGRGGWRYQALAMFLTYSAIVATDSSLIAREMTKQFRARADSVKTQAESAVPAAMTSGIVLPADSTGGVKQAHPGPLAFAIGFAVLLALAYAAPVLIGVSSPLHFVIAGIALYEAWKLNRGVALRVTGPYQASASPAAA
;
A
#
# COMPACT_ATOMS: atom_id res chain seq x y z
N MET A 1 -14.97 64.45 -27.22
CA MET A 1 -15.18 63.00 -27.05
C MET A 1 -13.83 62.42 -26.67
N SER A 2 -13.58 62.26 -25.38
CA SER A 2 -12.29 61.82 -24.86
C SER A 2 -12.34 60.32 -24.63
N ASP A 3 -11.60 59.55 -25.43
CA ASP A 3 -11.43 58.11 -25.26
C ASP A 3 -10.69 57.84 -23.95
N ALA A 4 -11.43 57.44 -22.92
CA ALA A 4 -10.88 56.83 -21.72
C ALA A 4 -10.40 55.42 -22.08
N GLY A 5 -9.16 55.32 -22.56
CA GLY A 5 -8.53 54.06 -22.97
C GLY A 5 -8.55 53.02 -21.85
N LEU A 6 -9.01 51.82 -22.17
CA LEU A 6 -8.95 50.66 -21.29
C LEU A 6 -7.47 50.35 -20.98
N GLN A 7 -7.05 50.61 -19.73
CA GLN A 7 -5.69 50.32 -19.24
C GLN A 7 -5.53 48.81 -19.00
N PHE A 8 -5.02 48.09 -20.01
CA PHE A 8 -4.68 46.67 -19.90
C PHE A 8 -3.26 46.42 -19.36
N ASP A 9 -2.45 47.46 -19.17
CA ASP A 9 -1.07 47.35 -18.67
C ASP A 9 -0.99 47.02 -17.17
N ARG A 10 -2.08 47.18 -16.41
CA ARG A 10 -2.12 46.89 -14.98
C ARG A 10 -3.39 46.12 -14.60
N ALA A 11 -3.23 44.85 -14.26
CA ALA A 11 -4.29 44.09 -13.62
C ALA A 11 -4.46 44.57 -12.17
N GLU A 12 -5.30 45.59 -11.97
CA GLU A 12 -5.79 45.97 -10.64
C GLU A 12 -6.69 44.82 -10.15
N ARG A 13 -6.09 43.86 -9.45
CA ARG A 13 -6.86 42.85 -8.74
C ARG A 13 -7.55 43.59 -7.60
N THR A 14 -8.86 43.38 -7.42
CA THR A 14 -9.60 43.86 -6.25
C THR A 14 -8.90 43.37 -4.99
N ALA A 15 -7.97 44.18 -4.47
CA ALA A 15 -7.37 43.96 -3.19
C ALA A 15 -8.48 44.18 -2.17
N PRO A 16 -8.66 43.29 -1.17
CA PRO A 16 -9.48 43.63 -0.03
C PRO A 16 -8.96 44.97 0.50
N SER A 17 -9.81 45.99 0.55
CA SER A 17 -9.50 47.35 1.02
C SER A 17 -9.25 47.43 2.53
N GLY A 18 -8.87 46.31 3.15
CA GLY A 18 -8.30 46.22 4.49
C GLY A 18 -7.08 45.31 4.40
N GLY A 19 -5.92 45.79 4.86
CA GLY A 19 -4.64 45.10 4.75
C GLY A 19 -4.75 43.59 5.02
N ALA A 20 -4.18 42.77 4.14
CA ALA A 20 -4.38 41.34 4.18
C ALA A 20 -3.98 40.76 5.56
N ILE A 21 -4.88 40.00 6.19
CA ILE A 21 -4.63 39.40 7.50
C ILE A 21 -3.96 38.04 7.31
N CYS A 22 -2.89 37.77 8.05
CA CYS A 22 -2.25 36.46 8.02
C CYS A 22 -3.20 35.37 8.54
N ALA A 23 -3.42 34.29 7.76
CA ALA A 23 -4.30 33.19 8.13
C ALA A 23 -3.85 32.46 9.43
N PHE A 24 -2.54 32.46 9.70
CA PHE A 24 -1.92 31.75 10.82
C PHE A 24 -1.83 32.58 12.11
N CYS A 25 -1.21 33.77 12.05
CA CYS A 25 -1.02 34.61 13.25
C CYS A 25 -2.10 35.68 13.44
N LYS A 26 -3.04 35.82 12.50
CA LYS A 26 -4.12 36.81 12.51
C LYS A 26 -3.67 38.27 12.63
N GLN A 27 -2.38 38.55 12.40
CA GLN A 27 -1.84 39.90 12.38
C GLN A 27 -2.05 40.55 11.01
N PRO A 28 -2.28 41.88 10.95
CA PRO A 28 -2.36 42.63 9.69
C PRO A 28 -0.99 42.66 8.99
N ILE A 29 -0.99 42.54 7.66
CA ILE A 29 0.22 42.57 6.83
C ILE A 29 0.31 43.93 6.12
N SER A 30 1.38 44.68 6.39
CA SER A 30 1.59 46.03 5.88
C SER A 30 2.49 46.14 4.64
N SER A 31 3.30 45.11 4.35
CA SER A 31 4.29 45.16 3.26
C SER A 31 4.12 44.03 2.26
N THR A 32 4.67 42.84 2.56
CA THR A 32 4.67 41.69 1.66
C THR A 32 3.94 40.51 2.27
N TYR A 33 3.14 39.85 1.44
CA TYR A 33 2.46 38.61 1.79
C TYR A 33 2.86 37.48 0.84
N TYR A 34 2.68 36.25 1.33
CA TYR A 34 2.90 35.01 0.60
C TYR A 34 1.63 34.19 0.63
N GLU A 35 1.43 33.32 -0.34
CA GLU A 35 0.34 32.35 -0.30
C GLU A 35 0.92 30.95 -0.14
N ILE A 36 0.41 30.20 0.84
CA ILE A 36 0.72 28.79 1.05
C ILE A 36 -0.55 28.00 0.76
N ASN A 37 -0.57 27.26 -0.35
CA ASN A 37 -1.76 26.53 -0.80
C ASN A 37 -3.04 27.41 -0.86
N GLY A 38 -2.90 28.68 -1.27
CA GLY A 38 -3.99 29.66 -1.37
C GLY A 38 -4.34 30.40 -0.06
N GLN A 39 -3.59 30.19 1.02
CA GLN A 39 -3.77 30.91 2.28
C GLN A 39 -2.76 32.05 2.44
N VAL A 40 -3.24 33.28 2.65
CA VAL A 40 -2.41 34.47 2.89
C VAL A 40 -1.59 34.31 4.16
N THR A 41 -0.27 34.48 4.05
CA THR A 41 0.72 34.19 5.09
C THR A 41 1.79 35.28 5.14
N CYS A 42 2.13 35.77 6.34
CA CYS A 42 3.21 36.73 6.52
C CYS A 42 4.61 36.06 6.45
N GLN A 43 5.67 36.85 6.28
CA GLN A 43 7.05 36.35 6.18
C GLN A 43 7.47 35.49 7.39
N ARG A 44 7.08 35.88 8.61
CA ARG A 44 7.39 35.13 9.84
C ARG A 44 6.72 33.75 9.86
N CYS A 45 5.43 33.70 9.57
CA CYS A 45 4.68 32.44 9.53
C CYS A 45 5.16 31.54 8.39
N ARG A 46 5.52 32.10 7.23
CA ARG A 46 6.16 31.35 6.13
C ARG A 46 7.42 30.63 6.61
N GLY A 47 8.33 31.35 7.29
CA GLY A 47 9.56 30.76 7.81
C GLY A 47 9.31 29.62 8.80
N GLN A 48 8.35 29.80 9.72
CA GLN A 48 7.96 28.77 10.69
C GLN A 48 7.34 27.53 10.01
N VAL A 49 6.46 27.72 9.03
CA VAL A 49 5.81 26.64 8.28
C VAL A 49 6.85 25.86 7.48
N LEU A 50 7.77 26.54 6.78
CA LEU A 50 8.84 25.89 6.02
C LEU A 50 9.82 25.14 6.92
N ALA A 51 10.20 25.73 8.06
CA ALA A 51 11.06 25.08 9.04
C ALA A 51 10.40 23.82 9.64
N ALA A 52 9.10 23.89 9.96
CA ALA A 52 8.33 22.73 10.42
C ALA A 52 8.19 21.67 9.32
N TRP A 53 7.96 22.08 8.07
CA TRP A 53 7.82 21.19 6.93
C TRP A 53 9.10 20.40 6.63
N ASN A 54 10.26 21.08 6.69
CA ASN A 54 11.57 20.50 6.45
C ASN A 54 12.14 19.75 7.67
N ARG A 55 11.50 19.83 8.85
CA ARG A 55 11.99 19.20 10.08
C ARG A 55 11.99 17.67 10.01
N GLY A 56 13.15 17.05 10.16
CA GLY A 56 13.32 15.60 10.29
C GLY A 56 13.81 14.92 9.01
N SER A 57 14.43 13.75 9.14
CA SER A 57 15.06 13.05 8.01
C SER A 57 14.06 12.33 7.12
N PRO A 58 14.26 12.33 5.78
CA PRO A 58 13.40 11.60 4.84
C PRO A 58 13.45 10.09 5.08
N GLY A 59 14.63 9.53 5.42
CA GLY A 59 14.80 8.10 5.69
C GLY A 59 14.00 7.60 6.89
N ARG A 60 13.99 8.34 8.01
CA ARG A 60 13.22 7.97 9.21
C ARG A 60 11.72 7.93 8.94
N ARG A 61 11.22 8.84 8.10
CA ARG A 61 9.80 8.86 7.68
C ARG A 61 9.48 7.65 6.80
N PHE A 62 10.37 7.30 5.88
CA PHE A 62 10.20 6.12 5.03
C PHE A 62 10.19 4.83 5.86
N ALA A 63 11.16 4.65 6.75
CA ALA A 63 11.21 3.48 7.65
C ALA A 63 9.96 3.38 8.53
N LYS A 64 9.48 4.51 9.07
CA LYS A 64 8.22 4.55 9.83
C LYS A 64 7.01 4.19 8.98
N ALA A 65 6.95 4.67 7.73
CA ALA A 65 5.87 4.34 6.79
C ALA A 65 5.87 2.86 6.40
N LEU A 66 7.05 2.29 6.14
CA LEU A 66 7.22 0.86 5.89
C LEU A 66 6.77 0.03 7.09
N GLY A 67 7.25 0.35 8.30
CA GLY A 67 6.92 -0.39 9.51
C GLY A 67 5.44 -0.34 9.86
N LEU A 68 4.82 0.85 9.80
CA LEU A 68 3.38 0.99 10.05
C LEU A 68 2.54 0.30 8.95
N GLY A 69 2.94 0.43 7.69
CA GLY A 69 2.26 -0.23 6.57
C GLY A 69 2.35 -1.75 6.62
N ALA A 70 3.51 -2.30 6.98
CA ALA A 70 3.69 -3.75 7.16
C ALA A 70 2.89 -4.29 8.34
N ALA A 71 2.86 -3.58 9.48
CA ALA A 71 2.03 -3.94 10.62
C ALA A 71 0.54 -3.93 10.26
N ALA A 72 0.10 -2.89 9.53
CA ALA A 72 -1.25 -2.79 9.00
C ALA A 72 -1.60 -3.97 8.06
N ALA A 73 -0.68 -4.37 7.19
CA ALA A 73 -0.87 -5.51 6.29
C ALA A 73 -1.01 -6.83 7.07
N ALA A 74 -0.18 -7.04 8.11
CA ALA A 74 -0.27 -8.21 8.98
C ALA A 74 -1.60 -8.27 9.74
N VAL A 75 -2.08 -7.13 10.25
CA VAL A 75 -3.41 -7.02 10.88
C VAL A 75 -4.52 -7.31 9.87
N GLY A 76 -4.42 -6.78 8.64
CA GLY A 76 -5.37 -7.05 7.58
C GLY A 76 -5.48 -8.54 7.25
N ALA A 77 -4.34 -9.24 7.16
CA ALA A 77 -4.29 -10.68 6.97
C ALA A 77 -4.91 -11.42 8.17
N ALA A 78 -4.62 -11.01 9.41
CA ALA A 78 -5.21 -11.63 10.60
C ALA A 78 -6.75 -11.47 10.65
N VAL A 79 -7.26 -10.28 10.32
CA VAL A 79 -8.70 -10.01 10.25
C VAL A 79 -9.35 -10.90 9.19
N TYR A 80 -8.70 -11.06 8.04
CA TYR A 80 -9.17 -11.95 6.99
C TYR A 80 -9.31 -13.41 7.49
N PHE A 81 -8.25 -13.95 8.09
CA PHE A 81 -8.29 -15.32 8.64
C PHE A 81 -9.40 -15.51 9.67
N GLY A 82 -9.65 -14.49 10.50
CA GLY A 82 -10.72 -14.52 11.48
C GLY A 82 -12.11 -14.58 10.84
N ILE A 83 -12.34 -13.79 9.78
CA ILE A 83 -13.63 -13.75 9.06
C ILE A 83 -13.86 -15.06 8.30
N GLU A 84 -12.85 -15.55 7.58
CA GLU A 84 -12.92 -16.80 6.82
C GLU A 84 -13.27 -17.98 7.73
N ALA A 85 -12.62 -18.07 8.91
CA ALA A 85 -12.87 -19.14 9.86
C ALA A 85 -14.30 -19.14 10.45
N LEU A 86 -14.97 -17.98 10.47
CA LEU A 86 -16.27 -17.82 11.11
C LEU A 86 -17.46 -17.81 10.13
N THR A 87 -17.27 -17.30 8.90
CA THR A 87 -18.41 -16.91 8.05
C THR A 87 -18.43 -17.53 6.65
N GLY A 88 -17.30 -18.00 6.13
CA GLY A 88 -17.21 -18.52 4.75
C GLY A 88 -17.62 -17.53 3.66
N TYR A 89 -17.61 -16.21 3.95
CA TYR A 89 -18.18 -15.17 3.08
C TYR A 89 -17.18 -14.60 2.06
N GLU A 90 -17.73 -14.07 0.98
CA GLU A 90 -17.07 -13.50 -0.21
C GLU A 90 -16.07 -12.35 0.07
N PHE A 91 -14.95 -12.40 -0.65
CA PHE A 91 -13.68 -11.72 -0.41
C PHE A 91 -13.66 -10.20 -0.65
N GLY A 92 -14.70 -9.68 -1.29
CA GLY A 92 -14.63 -8.39 -1.97
C GLY A 92 -14.45 -7.18 -1.07
N LEU A 93 -15.29 -7.05 -0.04
CA LEU A 93 -15.31 -5.85 0.80
C LEU A 93 -14.06 -5.75 1.68
N VAL A 94 -13.56 -6.91 2.15
CA VAL A 94 -12.41 -6.98 3.06
C VAL A 94 -11.15 -6.46 2.39
N ALA A 95 -10.93 -6.76 1.11
CA ALA A 95 -9.76 -6.28 0.36
C ALA A 95 -9.70 -4.74 0.31
N ILE A 96 -10.84 -4.07 0.14
CA ILE A 96 -10.92 -2.59 0.13
C ILE A 96 -10.57 -2.04 1.51
N VAL A 97 -11.13 -2.61 2.59
CA VAL A 97 -10.85 -2.20 3.96
C VAL A 97 -9.37 -2.37 4.29
N VAL A 98 -8.76 -3.49 3.91
CA VAL A 98 -7.33 -3.74 4.08
C VAL A 98 -6.50 -2.74 3.29
N GLY A 99 -6.84 -2.47 2.03
CA GLY A 99 -6.16 -1.47 1.20
C GLY A 99 -6.19 -0.06 1.81
N LEU A 100 -7.34 0.35 2.34
CA LEU A 100 -7.50 1.62 3.05
C LEU A 100 -6.69 1.66 4.36
N LEU A 101 -6.67 0.56 5.11
CA LEU A 101 -5.93 0.43 6.37
C LEU A 101 -4.42 0.54 6.12
N VAL A 102 -3.89 -0.23 5.15
CA VAL A 102 -2.48 -0.20 4.76
C VAL A 102 -2.09 1.16 4.19
N GLY A 103 -2.88 1.68 3.23
CA GLY A 103 -2.66 3.00 2.65
C GLY A 103 -2.64 4.11 3.72
N GLY A 104 -3.57 4.04 4.68
CA GLY A 104 -3.67 4.96 5.83
C GLY A 104 -2.48 4.89 6.76
N ALA A 105 -1.99 3.68 7.05
CA ALA A 105 -0.82 3.47 7.87
C ALA A 105 0.46 4.04 7.21
N VAL A 106 0.63 3.83 5.90
CA VAL A 106 1.74 4.42 5.12
C VAL A 106 1.65 5.95 5.12
N ARG A 107 0.46 6.52 4.94
CA ARG A 107 0.25 7.98 5.00
C ARG A 107 0.58 8.55 6.38
N LYS A 108 0.16 7.87 7.45
CA LYS A 108 0.47 8.26 8.84
C LYS A 108 1.97 8.19 9.11
N GLY A 109 2.66 7.16 8.60
CA GLY A 109 4.11 7.03 8.74
C GLY A 109 4.91 8.08 7.96
N SER A 110 4.42 8.49 6.79
CA SER A 110 5.02 9.57 5.98
C SER A 110 4.75 10.98 6.51
N SER A 111 4.05 11.10 7.66
CA SER A 111 3.60 12.37 8.26
C SER A 111 2.70 13.18 7.32
N GLY A 112 1.88 12.52 6.51
CA GLY A 112 0.91 13.18 5.62
C GLY A 112 1.49 13.88 4.39
N ARG A 113 2.79 13.75 4.11
CA ARG A 113 3.43 14.35 2.93
C ARG A 113 3.12 13.58 1.65
N GLY A 114 3.04 12.26 1.72
CA GLY A 114 2.86 11.41 0.55
C GLY A 114 3.97 11.58 -0.49
N GLY A 115 3.70 11.17 -1.72
CA GLY A 115 4.60 11.25 -2.87
C GLY A 115 4.75 9.91 -3.59
N TRP A 116 5.31 9.91 -4.80
CA TRP A 116 5.34 8.73 -5.66
C TRP A 116 5.97 7.50 -5.00
N ARG A 117 7.00 7.69 -4.15
CA ARG A 117 7.63 6.60 -3.38
C ARG A 117 6.69 5.96 -2.37
N TYR A 118 5.89 6.77 -1.68
CA TYR A 118 4.91 6.29 -0.71
C TYR A 118 3.69 5.67 -1.40
N GLN A 119 3.33 6.16 -2.58
CA GLN A 119 2.33 5.55 -3.44
C GLN A 119 2.76 4.15 -3.89
N ALA A 120 3.98 4.02 -4.42
CA ALA A 120 4.53 2.73 -4.82
C ALA A 120 4.63 1.78 -3.62
N LEU A 121 5.09 2.27 -2.47
CA LEU A 121 5.15 1.49 -1.24
C LEU A 121 3.77 1.01 -0.78
N ALA A 122 2.76 1.89 -0.79
CA ALA A 122 1.39 1.52 -0.41
C ALA A 122 0.79 0.48 -1.36
N MET A 123 0.98 0.65 -2.67
CA MET A 123 0.55 -0.35 -3.67
C MET A 123 1.27 -1.68 -3.46
N PHE A 124 2.58 -1.66 -3.26
CA PHE A 124 3.38 -2.87 -3.02
C PHE A 124 2.91 -3.61 -1.77
N LEU A 125 2.78 -2.92 -0.63
CA LEU A 125 2.33 -3.55 0.62
C LEU A 125 0.89 -4.08 0.52
N THR A 126 0.01 -3.36 -0.16
CA THR A 126 -1.37 -3.81 -0.40
C THR A 126 -1.38 -5.05 -1.28
N TYR A 127 -0.58 -5.06 -2.36
CA TYR A 127 -0.45 -6.20 -3.24
C TYR A 127 0.14 -7.42 -2.50
N SER A 128 1.20 -7.23 -1.73
CA SER A 128 1.78 -8.29 -0.89
C SER A 128 0.78 -8.83 0.13
N ALA A 129 -0.08 -7.98 0.70
CA ALA A 129 -1.14 -8.42 1.62
C ALA A 129 -2.19 -9.30 0.90
N ILE A 130 -2.61 -8.91 -0.30
CA ILE A 130 -3.53 -9.71 -1.14
C ILE A 130 -2.88 -11.05 -1.49
N VAL A 131 -1.64 -11.04 -2.00
CA VAL A 131 -0.88 -12.25 -2.33
C VAL A 131 -0.75 -13.18 -1.11
N ALA A 132 -0.43 -12.64 0.07
CA ALA A 132 -0.29 -13.43 1.28
C ALA A 132 -1.62 -14.09 1.68
N THR A 133 -2.71 -13.36 1.48
CA THR A 133 -4.07 -13.83 1.74
C THR A 133 -4.45 -14.97 0.80
N ASP A 134 -4.29 -14.78 -0.51
CA ASP A 134 -4.59 -15.81 -1.51
C ASP A 134 -3.69 -17.05 -1.37
N SER A 135 -2.40 -16.85 -1.07
CA SER A 135 -1.44 -17.93 -0.86
C SER A 135 -1.79 -18.79 0.33
N SER A 136 -2.37 -18.21 1.39
CA SER A 136 -2.75 -18.94 2.59
C SER A 136 -3.91 -19.90 2.34
N LEU A 137 -4.88 -19.50 1.52
CA LEU A 137 -5.97 -20.37 1.06
C LEU A 137 -5.42 -21.54 0.25
N ILE A 138 -4.56 -21.26 -0.73
CA ILE A 138 -3.93 -22.28 -1.57
C ILE A 138 -3.11 -23.25 -0.72
N ALA A 139 -2.32 -22.75 0.23
CA ALA A 139 -1.51 -23.57 1.12
C ALA A 139 -2.37 -24.49 2.01
N ARG A 140 -3.50 -23.98 2.54
CA ARG A 140 -4.44 -24.79 3.33
C ARG A 140 -5.08 -25.88 2.47
N GLU A 141 -5.53 -25.54 1.26
CA GLU A 141 -6.16 -26.49 0.35
C GLU A 141 -5.17 -27.57 -0.11
N MET A 142 -3.97 -27.17 -0.50
CA MET A 142 -2.88 -28.10 -0.84
C MET A 142 -2.54 -29.01 0.34
N THR A 143 -2.41 -28.47 1.57
CA THR A 143 -2.10 -29.29 2.75
C THR A 143 -3.20 -30.31 3.04
N LYS A 144 -4.47 -29.95 2.86
CA LYS A 144 -5.59 -30.90 2.97
C LYS A 144 -5.53 -31.97 1.89
N GLN A 145 -5.25 -31.61 0.63
CA GLN A 145 -5.12 -32.55 -0.48
C GLN A 145 -3.94 -33.52 -0.29
N PHE A 146 -2.79 -33.02 0.16
CA PHE A 146 -1.61 -33.84 0.46
C PHE A 146 -1.85 -34.77 1.64
N ARG A 147 -2.53 -34.29 2.71
CA ARG A 147 -2.94 -35.15 3.83
C ARG A 147 -3.93 -36.21 3.38
N ALA A 148 -4.97 -35.84 2.62
CA ALA A 148 -5.94 -36.80 2.08
C ALA A 148 -5.28 -37.85 1.17
N ARG A 149 -4.31 -37.45 0.33
CA ARG A 149 -3.51 -38.39 -0.49
C ARG A 149 -2.58 -39.26 0.36
N ALA A 150 -1.92 -38.69 1.36
CA ALA A 150 -1.06 -39.44 2.28
C ALA A 150 -1.86 -40.45 3.10
N ASP A 151 -3.05 -40.07 3.56
CA ASP A 151 -4.00 -40.93 4.26
C ASP A 151 -4.51 -42.03 3.30
N SER A 152 -4.83 -41.71 2.04
CA SER A 152 -5.23 -42.70 1.02
C SER A 152 -4.13 -43.71 0.72
N VAL A 153 -2.87 -43.27 0.63
CA VAL A 153 -1.70 -44.15 0.43
C VAL A 153 -1.47 -45.03 1.66
N LYS A 154 -1.67 -44.49 2.86
CA LYS A 154 -1.55 -45.23 4.12
C LYS A 154 -2.67 -46.29 4.27
N THR A 155 -3.92 -45.93 3.95
CA THR A 155 -5.06 -46.86 3.98
C THR A 155 -4.94 -47.97 2.92
N GLN A 156 -4.40 -47.67 1.74
CA GLN A 156 -4.09 -48.69 0.73
C GLN A 156 -2.95 -49.62 1.14
N ALA A 157 -1.90 -49.08 1.78
CA ALA A 157 -0.82 -49.89 2.33
C ALA A 157 -1.30 -50.80 3.46
N GLU A 158 -2.21 -50.33 4.31
CA GLU A 158 -2.78 -51.10 5.44
C GLU A 158 -3.80 -52.16 4.98
N SER A 159 -4.53 -51.90 3.88
CA SER A 159 -5.45 -52.86 3.26
C SER A 159 -4.73 -53.94 2.43
N ALA A 160 -3.46 -53.74 2.09
CA ALA A 160 -2.63 -54.74 1.41
C ALA A 160 -2.00 -55.78 2.37
N VAL A 161 -2.00 -55.51 3.67
CA VAL A 161 -1.37 -56.38 4.69
C VAL A 161 -2.11 -57.70 4.92
N PRO A 162 -3.46 -57.80 4.90
CA PRO A 162 -4.13 -59.08 5.07
C PRO A 162 -4.03 -59.99 3.82
N ALA A 163 -3.88 -59.39 2.62
CA ALA A 163 -3.81 -60.14 1.36
C ALA A 163 -2.45 -60.83 1.17
N ALA A 164 -1.37 -60.26 1.70
CA ALA A 164 -0.03 -60.84 1.60
C ALA A 164 0.21 -62.01 2.56
N MET A 165 -0.56 -62.14 3.65
CA MET A 165 -0.41 -63.24 4.61
C MET A 165 -1.02 -64.58 4.13
N THR A 166 -1.90 -64.56 3.11
CA THR A 166 -2.58 -65.77 2.62
C THR A 166 -1.85 -66.45 1.46
N SER A 167 -0.92 -65.74 0.80
CA SER A 167 -0.11 -66.28 -0.29
C SER A 167 1.33 -66.34 0.18
N GLY A 168 1.76 -67.49 0.73
CA GLY A 168 3.13 -67.74 1.20
C GLY A 168 4.18 -67.64 0.09
N ILE A 169 4.41 -66.45 -0.44
CA ILE A 169 5.43 -66.12 -1.43
C ILE A 169 6.50 -65.32 -0.70
N VAL A 170 7.57 -65.99 -0.30
CA VAL A 170 8.80 -65.33 0.16
C VAL A 170 9.59 -64.94 -1.08
N LEU A 171 9.49 -63.67 -1.49
CA LEU A 171 10.45 -63.06 -2.41
C LEU A 171 11.71 -62.63 -1.64
N PRO A 172 12.92 -62.75 -2.23
CA PRO A 172 14.14 -62.28 -1.60
C PRO A 172 14.05 -60.76 -1.45
N ALA A 173 14.37 -60.28 -0.24
CA ALA A 173 14.52 -58.87 0.09
C ALA A 173 15.78 -58.33 -0.59
N ASP A 174 15.72 -58.15 -1.91
CA ASP A 174 16.79 -57.51 -2.63
C ASP A 174 16.58 -56.00 -2.59
N SER A 175 17.39 -55.37 -1.76
CA SER A 175 17.91 -54.02 -1.92
C SER A 175 16.84 -52.97 -2.23
N THR A 176 16.28 -52.41 -1.16
CA THR A 176 15.71 -51.07 -1.13
C THR A 176 16.66 -50.09 -1.84
N GLY A 177 16.44 -49.89 -3.14
CA GLY A 177 16.92 -48.74 -3.89
C GLY A 177 16.23 -47.52 -3.33
N GLY A 178 16.64 -47.10 -2.13
CA GLY A 178 16.30 -45.81 -1.59
C GLY A 178 16.77 -44.81 -2.61
N VAL A 179 15.82 -44.23 -3.36
CA VAL A 179 16.07 -43.00 -4.13
C VAL A 179 16.69 -42.06 -3.12
N LYS A 180 18.01 -41.88 -3.20
CA LYS A 180 18.71 -40.89 -2.37
C LYS A 180 17.99 -39.59 -2.66
N GLN A 181 17.18 -39.11 -1.71
CA GLN A 181 16.57 -37.80 -1.82
C GLN A 181 17.74 -36.82 -1.87
N ALA A 182 18.12 -36.44 -3.08
CA ALA A 182 19.13 -35.44 -3.31
C ALA A 182 18.56 -34.16 -2.72
N HIS A 183 19.04 -33.78 -1.53
CA HIS A 183 18.71 -32.49 -0.95
C HIS A 183 19.08 -31.44 -2.01
N PRO A 184 18.10 -30.66 -2.50
CA PRO A 184 18.39 -29.63 -3.49
C PRO A 184 19.44 -28.71 -2.89
N GLY A 185 20.54 -28.50 -3.62
CA GLY A 185 21.59 -27.57 -3.18
C GLY A 185 21.02 -26.19 -2.85
N PRO A 186 21.70 -25.35 -2.06
CA PRO A 186 21.18 -24.05 -1.63
C PRO A 186 20.76 -23.16 -2.82
N LEU A 187 21.42 -23.31 -3.97
CA LEU A 187 21.05 -22.66 -5.22
C LEU A 187 19.73 -23.20 -5.80
N ALA A 188 19.53 -24.52 -5.82
CA ALA A 188 18.29 -25.13 -6.29
C ALA A 188 17.11 -24.81 -5.36
N PHE A 189 17.35 -24.73 -4.05
CA PHE A 189 16.37 -24.25 -3.08
C PHE A 189 16.05 -22.76 -3.30
N ALA A 190 17.06 -21.92 -3.52
CA ALA A 190 16.86 -20.50 -3.81
C ALA A 190 16.09 -20.27 -5.12
N ILE A 191 16.41 -21.02 -6.18
CA ILE A 191 15.68 -20.99 -7.46
C ILE A 191 14.24 -21.48 -7.25
N GLY A 192 14.05 -22.61 -6.56
CA GLY A 192 12.73 -23.14 -6.26
C GLY A 192 11.88 -22.15 -5.45
N PHE A 193 12.46 -21.50 -4.44
CA PHE A 193 11.81 -20.47 -3.64
C PHE A 193 11.48 -19.21 -4.46
N ALA A 194 12.39 -18.77 -5.33
CA ALA A 194 12.15 -17.64 -6.24
C ALA A 194 11.02 -17.94 -7.23
N VAL A 195 10.98 -19.15 -7.79
CA VAL A 195 9.90 -19.60 -8.69
C VAL A 195 8.57 -19.68 -7.92
N LEU A 196 8.56 -20.20 -6.69
CA LEU A 196 7.38 -20.22 -5.84
C LEU A 196 6.87 -18.82 -5.52
N LEU A 197 7.75 -17.88 -5.17
CA LEU A 197 7.39 -16.48 -4.95
C LEU A 197 6.84 -15.81 -6.22
N ALA A 198 7.48 -16.06 -7.37
CA ALA A 198 7.01 -15.53 -8.65
C ALA A 198 5.61 -16.04 -8.99
N LEU A 199 5.36 -17.35 -8.79
CA LEU A 199 4.04 -17.96 -8.98
C LEU A 199 3.02 -17.41 -7.98
N ALA A 200 3.38 -17.25 -6.71
CA ALA A 200 2.51 -16.67 -5.69
C ALA A 200 2.11 -15.22 -6.03
N TYR A 201 3.05 -14.40 -6.52
CA TYR A 201 2.76 -13.04 -6.98
C TYR A 201 1.97 -13.02 -8.30
N ALA A 202 2.05 -14.05 -9.14
CA ALA A 202 1.24 -14.17 -10.35
C ALA A 202 -0.19 -14.70 -10.08
N ALA A 203 -0.40 -15.39 -8.96
CA ALA A 203 -1.67 -16.03 -8.63
C ALA A 203 -2.87 -15.06 -8.58
N PRO A 204 -2.80 -13.87 -7.94
CA PRO A 204 -3.94 -12.94 -7.93
C PRO A 204 -4.31 -12.45 -9.33
N VAL A 205 -3.33 -12.33 -10.23
CA VAL A 205 -3.57 -11.96 -11.63
C VAL A 205 -4.28 -13.10 -12.36
N LEU A 206 -3.83 -14.34 -12.16
CA LEU A 206 -4.46 -15.52 -12.74
C LEU A 206 -5.90 -15.74 -12.25
N ILE A 207 -6.14 -15.57 -10.94
CA ILE A 207 -7.47 -15.61 -10.31
C ILE A 207 -8.35 -14.47 -10.85
N GLY A 208 -7.78 -13.27 -11.02
CA GLY A 208 -8.49 -12.13 -11.57
C GLY A 208 -8.95 -12.31 -13.01
N VAL A 209 -8.21 -13.06 -13.84
CA VAL A 209 -8.60 -13.35 -15.23
C VAL A 209 -9.80 -14.29 -15.30
N SER A 210 -9.90 -15.27 -14.39
CA SER A 210 -11.07 -16.16 -14.32
C SER A 210 -12.26 -15.51 -13.59
N SER A 211 -11.99 -14.57 -12.69
CA SER A 211 -12.99 -13.88 -11.87
C SER A 211 -12.84 -12.35 -12.00
N PRO A 212 -13.50 -11.72 -13.00
CA PRO A 212 -13.37 -10.28 -13.26
C PRO A 212 -13.68 -9.41 -12.04
N LEU A 213 -14.62 -9.86 -11.20
CA LEU A 213 -15.01 -9.18 -9.97
C LEU A 213 -13.85 -9.08 -8.98
N HIS A 214 -13.07 -10.15 -8.79
CA HIS A 214 -11.90 -10.13 -7.91
C HIS A 214 -10.84 -9.15 -8.40
N PHE A 215 -10.61 -9.10 -9.73
CA PHE A 215 -9.65 -8.17 -10.33
C PHE A 215 -10.05 -6.71 -10.14
N VAL A 216 -11.33 -6.38 -10.35
CA VAL A 216 -11.84 -5.02 -10.17
C VAL A 216 -11.70 -4.59 -8.71
N ILE A 217 -12.05 -5.45 -7.76
CA ILE A 217 -11.96 -5.13 -6.34
C ILE A 217 -10.51 -4.95 -5.89
N ALA A 218 -9.61 -5.85 -6.28
CA ALA A 218 -8.18 -5.70 -6.02
C ALA A 218 -7.65 -4.39 -6.63
N GLY A 219 -8.09 -4.06 -7.85
CA GLY A 219 -7.81 -2.79 -8.51
C GLY A 219 -8.28 -1.58 -7.70
N ILE A 220 -9.50 -1.60 -7.18
CA ILE A 220 -10.05 -0.52 -6.34
C ILE A 220 -9.25 -0.39 -5.04
N ALA A 221 -8.92 -1.51 -4.38
CA ALA A 221 -8.12 -1.49 -3.15
C ALA A 221 -6.74 -0.87 -3.38
N LEU A 222 -6.05 -1.25 -4.47
CA LEU A 222 -4.77 -0.68 -4.87
C LEU A 222 -4.91 0.81 -5.23
N TYR A 223 -5.97 1.17 -5.96
CA TYR A 223 -6.23 2.54 -6.37
C TYR A 223 -6.47 3.45 -5.16
N GLU A 224 -7.28 3.02 -4.19
CA GLU A 224 -7.54 3.79 -2.98
C GLU A 224 -6.28 3.92 -2.12
N ALA A 225 -5.48 2.86 -1.97
CA ALA A 225 -4.19 2.92 -1.28
C ALA A 225 -3.22 3.92 -1.95
N TRP A 226 -3.18 3.93 -3.29
CA TRP A 226 -2.37 4.85 -4.10
C TRP A 226 -2.85 6.30 -4.01
N LYS A 227 -4.17 6.52 -4.12
CA LYS A 227 -4.81 7.84 -4.05
C LYS A 227 -4.60 8.46 -2.67
N LEU A 228 -4.70 7.66 -1.61
CA LEU A 228 -4.48 8.13 -0.25
C LEU A 228 -3.05 8.62 -0.02
N ASN A 229 -2.05 8.12 -0.77
CA ASN A 229 -0.64 8.51 -0.61
C ASN A 229 -0.16 9.56 -1.61
N ARG A 230 -1.08 10.23 -2.32
CA ARG A 230 -0.75 11.35 -3.21
C ARG A 230 0.04 12.44 -2.48
N GLY A 231 1.06 12.96 -3.16
CA GLY A 231 1.95 13.97 -2.60
C GLY A 231 1.22 15.27 -2.31
N VAL A 232 1.43 15.82 -1.12
CA VAL A 232 1.03 17.19 -0.77
C VAL A 232 2.24 18.08 -1.00
N ALA A 233 2.23 18.84 -2.10
CA ALA A 233 3.25 19.84 -2.35
C ALA A 233 2.93 21.10 -1.53
N LEU A 234 3.92 21.62 -0.79
CA LEU A 234 3.81 22.92 -0.15
C LEU A 234 4.07 23.99 -1.22
N ARG A 235 3.02 24.43 -1.92
CA ARG A 235 3.16 25.45 -2.96
C ARG A 235 3.17 26.82 -2.29
N VAL A 236 4.34 27.44 -2.27
CA VAL A 236 4.55 28.80 -1.76
C VAL A 236 4.69 29.73 -2.95
N THR A 237 3.79 30.70 -3.07
CA THR A 237 3.84 31.75 -4.11
C THR A 237 4.00 33.13 -3.47
N GLY A 238 4.50 34.08 -4.25
CA GLY A 238 4.91 35.42 -3.81
C GLY A 238 6.43 35.63 -3.90
N PRO A 239 6.96 36.76 -3.41
CA PRO A 239 6.27 37.78 -2.62
C PRO A 239 5.25 38.59 -3.45
N TYR A 240 4.10 38.85 -2.85
CA TYR A 240 3.11 39.81 -3.35
C TYR A 240 3.13 41.06 -2.47
N GLN A 241 2.98 42.23 -3.08
CA GLN A 241 2.89 43.50 -2.34
C GLN A 241 1.47 43.65 -1.80
N ALA A 242 1.32 43.87 -0.49
CA ALA A 242 0.11 44.42 0.08
C ALA A 242 0.08 45.88 -0.35
N SER A 243 -0.85 46.27 -1.22
CA SER A 243 -0.96 47.64 -1.70
C SER A 243 -1.02 48.59 -0.50
N ALA A 244 0.01 49.42 -0.34
CA ALA A 244 -0.11 50.60 0.49
C ALA A 244 -1.18 51.47 -0.18
N SER A 245 -2.28 51.73 0.53
CA SER A 245 -3.19 52.80 0.12
C SER A 245 -2.33 54.05 -0.10
N PRO A 246 -2.35 54.69 -1.28
CA PRO A 246 -1.65 55.96 -1.43
C PRO A 246 -2.24 56.91 -0.39
N ALA A 247 -1.39 57.42 0.49
CA ALA A 247 -1.77 58.48 1.40
C ALA A 247 -2.34 59.61 0.54
N ALA A 248 -3.62 59.93 0.74
CA ALA A 248 -4.26 61.05 0.09
C ALA A 248 -3.42 62.31 0.37
N ALA A 249 -2.95 62.92 -0.71
CA ALA A 249 -2.27 64.22 -0.72
C ALA A 249 -3.26 65.34 -0.38
#